data_AF-A0A954K137-F1
#
_entry.id   AF-A0A954K137-F1
#
_cell.length_a   1.000
_cell.length_b   1.000
_cell.length_c   1.000
_cell.angle_alpha   90.00
_cell.angle_beta   90.00
_cell.angle_gamma   90.00
#
_symmetry.space_group_name_H-M   'P 1'
#
loop_
_entity.id
_entity.type
_entity.pdbx_description
1 polymer ?
#
loop_
_entity_poly.entity_id
_entity_poly.type
_entity_poly.pdbx_seq_one_letter_code
_entity_poly.pdbx_strand_id
1 'polypeptide(L)'
;MEREQTTIDGNEAAALIAHATNEVIAIYPITPASPMGEFADAWSSRGQKNIYGTVPQVIEMQSEAGAAGAVHGSLQAGALTTTFTASQGLLLMIPNMFKIAGELTSTVFHIAARSVATHALSIFGDHSDVMAVRSTGWAMLAAASVQEVHDFALIAQAATLESRIPFLHFFDGFRTSHEINKIERLTDDDIRAMIDERLVREHRQRGLNPDRPVLRGSAQNPDVFFQSREAINPLYDACPEIVQRTMNRFADLTGRQYRLFDYVGAPDATRVIVLMGSGAGAVEEAVEFLARSDEKVGVLKVRLYRPFDSPAFINALPVTTQSIAVLDRTKEPGSIGEPLYQDVLTAIAEEWQEKSPETPLPHVIGGRYGLS
;
A
#
# COMPACT_ATOMS: atom_id res chain seq x y z
N MET A 1 -6.11 26.71 -7.40
CA MET A 1 -4.70 27.12 -7.61
C MET A 1 -4.12 26.12 -8.58
N GLU A 2 -3.45 26.55 -9.64
CA GLU A 2 -2.88 25.64 -10.64
C GLU A 2 -1.65 24.95 -10.04
N ARG A 3 -1.66 23.61 -9.91
CA ARG A 3 -0.55 22.86 -9.33
C ARG A 3 0.56 22.62 -10.36
N GLU A 4 1.79 22.52 -9.85
CA GLU A 4 2.96 22.23 -10.69
C GLU A 4 2.79 20.88 -11.39
N GLN A 5 2.97 20.90 -12.71
CA GLN A 5 3.03 19.70 -13.52
C GLN A 5 4.50 19.32 -13.72
N THR A 6 4.89 18.12 -13.30
CA THR A 6 6.27 17.63 -13.42
C THR A 6 6.32 16.31 -14.17
N THR A 7 7.46 16.01 -14.80
CA THR A 7 7.67 14.77 -15.56
C THR A 7 8.70 13.93 -14.82
N ILE A 8 8.23 12.94 -14.08
CA ILE A 8 9.05 12.10 -13.19
C ILE A 8 8.61 10.64 -13.28
N ASP A 9 9.38 9.72 -12.71
CA ASP A 9 9.00 8.31 -12.59
C ASP A 9 8.32 7.99 -11.25
N GLY A 10 7.83 6.75 -11.11
CA GLY A 10 7.20 6.29 -9.87
C GLY A 10 8.15 6.29 -8.67
N ASN A 11 9.44 6.00 -8.86
CA ASN A 11 10.41 6.03 -7.76
C ASN A 11 10.58 7.45 -7.22
N GLU A 12 10.81 8.44 -8.08
CA GLU A 12 10.92 9.84 -7.67
C GLU A 12 9.61 10.33 -7.02
N ALA A 13 8.47 9.96 -7.58
CA ALA A 13 7.15 10.30 -7.04
C ALA A 13 6.94 9.79 -5.60
N ALA A 14 7.29 8.54 -5.32
CA ALA A 14 7.21 7.98 -3.96
C ALA A 14 8.24 8.63 -3.02
N ALA A 15 9.48 8.79 -3.49
CA ALA A 15 10.57 9.35 -2.70
C ALA A 15 10.27 10.79 -2.26
N LEU A 16 9.67 11.62 -3.13
CA LEU A 16 9.32 13.01 -2.83
C LEU A 16 8.46 13.12 -1.56
N ILE A 17 7.41 12.29 -1.46
CA ILE A 17 6.55 12.27 -0.28
C ILE A 17 7.27 11.66 0.91
N ALA A 18 7.96 10.52 0.72
CA ALA A 18 8.67 9.84 1.80
C ALA A 18 9.71 10.76 2.47
N HIS A 19 10.46 11.53 1.68
CA HIS A 19 11.42 12.54 2.15
C HIS A 19 10.71 13.71 2.85
N ALA A 20 9.62 14.21 2.28
CA ALA A 20 8.87 15.32 2.84
C ALA A 20 8.22 14.99 4.20
N THR A 21 7.87 13.73 4.47
CA THR A 21 7.08 13.35 5.65
C THR A 21 7.84 12.60 6.75
N ASN A 22 9.11 12.24 6.53
CA ASN A 22 9.89 11.44 7.49
C ASN A 22 11.16 12.17 7.98
N GLU A 23 11.66 11.73 9.13
CA GLU A 23 12.87 12.25 9.77
C GLU A 23 14.08 11.32 9.56
N VAL A 24 13.81 10.01 9.47
CA VAL A 24 14.82 8.98 9.28
C VAL A 24 14.42 8.11 8.09
N ILE A 25 15.38 7.78 7.24
CA ILE A 25 15.20 6.92 6.06
C ILE A 25 16.30 5.88 6.09
N ALA A 26 16.00 4.69 6.63
CA ALA A 26 16.96 3.60 6.68
C ALA A 26 16.83 2.75 5.42
N ILE A 27 17.91 2.57 4.67
CA ILE A 27 17.89 2.01 3.31
C ILE A 27 18.90 0.88 3.14
N TYR A 28 18.68 0.10 2.09
CA TYR A 28 19.67 -0.78 1.48
C TYR A 28 19.33 -0.89 -0.02
N PRO A 29 20.32 -0.79 -0.93
CA PRO A 29 20.06 -0.74 -2.36
C PRO A 29 19.60 -2.10 -2.91
N ILE A 30 18.43 -2.12 -3.57
CA ILE A 30 17.93 -3.27 -4.31
C ILE A 30 17.08 -2.81 -5.51
N THR A 31 17.43 -3.24 -6.72
CA THR A 31 16.66 -2.94 -7.94
C THR A 31 15.24 -3.52 -7.84
N PRO A 32 14.16 -2.86 -8.29
CA PRO A 32 14.11 -1.52 -8.90
C PRO A 32 13.81 -0.38 -7.90
N ALA A 33 14.01 -0.61 -6.60
CA ALA A 33 13.71 0.35 -5.53
C ALA A 33 14.88 1.29 -5.17
N SER A 34 16.13 0.95 -5.53
CA SER A 34 17.32 1.76 -5.22
C SER A 34 17.18 3.26 -5.56
N PRO A 35 16.58 3.67 -6.70
CA PRO A 35 16.45 5.09 -7.03
C PRO A 35 15.73 5.91 -5.95
N MET A 36 14.75 5.33 -5.23
CA MET A 36 14.08 6.05 -4.13
C MET A 36 15.05 6.46 -3.02
N GLY A 37 15.94 5.55 -2.63
CA GLY A 37 16.97 5.81 -1.62
C GLY A 37 18.02 6.80 -2.11
N GLU A 38 18.42 6.70 -3.38
CA GLU A 38 19.38 7.61 -4.02
C GLU A 38 18.84 9.05 -4.11
N PHE A 39 17.56 9.22 -4.49
CA PHE A 39 16.92 10.54 -4.48
C PHE A 39 16.85 11.13 -3.08
N ALA A 40 16.40 10.34 -2.10
CA ALA A 40 16.33 10.79 -0.71
C ALA A 40 17.72 11.23 -0.19
N ASP A 41 18.77 10.45 -0.46
CA ASP A 41 20.14 10.78 -0.07
C ASP A 41 20.64 12.05 -0.76
N ALA A 42 20.39 12.19 -2.07
CA ALA A 42 20.80 13.36 -2.84
C ALA A 42 20.11 14.65 -2.33
N TRP A 43 18.82 14.60 -2.00
CA TRP A 43 18.09 15.74 -1.46
C TRP A 43 18.56 16.11 -0.05
N SER A 44 18.75 15.12 0.82
CA SER A 44 19.28 15.35 2.16
C SER A 44 20.71 15.92 2.13
N SER A 45 21.57 15.42 1.26
CA SER A 45 22.94 15.94 1.05
C SER A 45 22.97 17.39 0.55
N ARG A 46 21.93 17.83 -0.17
CA ARG A 46 21.74 19.23 -0.59
C ARG A 46 21.08 20.10 0.48
N GLY A 47 20.79 19.55 1.65
CA GLY A 47 20.14 20.26 2.75
C GLY A 47 18.65 20.53 2.53
N GLN A 48 18.00 19.78 1.63
CA GLN A 48 16.55 19.85 1.46
C GLN A 48 15.86 19.41 2.74
N LYS A 49 14.92 20.24 3.22
CA LYS A 49 14.19 20.01 4.46
C LYS A 49 12.86 19.31 4.18
N ASN A 50 12.42 18.50 5.13
CA ASN A 50 11.07 17.96 5.18
C ASN A 50 10.06 19.03 5.65
N ILE A 51 8.78 18.66 5.75
CA ILE A 51 7.72 19.59 6.17
C ILE A 51 7.87 20.10 7.62
N TYR A 52 8.71 19.45 8.43
CA TYR A 52 9.03 19.82 9.80
C TYR A 52 10.26 20.74 9.90
N GLY A 53 10.87 21.10 8.77
CA GLY A 53 12.03 21.99 8.72
C GLY A 53 13.36 21.32 9.07
N THR A 54 13.40 19.99 9.18
CA THR A 54 14.61 19.20 9.41
C THR A 54 15.07 18.51 8.13
N VAL A 55 16.37 18.26 8.00
CA VAL A 55 16.91 17.47 6.88
C VAL A 55 16.78 15.99 7.26
N PRO A 56 16.05 15.15 6.50
CA PRO A 56 15.93 13.73 6.81
C PRO A 56 17.29 13.03 6.85
N GLN A 57 17.50 12.19 7.85
CA GLN A 57 18.72 11.40 7.97
C GLN A 57 18.59 10.12 7.15
N VAL A 58 19.36 10.00 6.07
CA VAL A 58 19.43 8.78 5.26
C VAL A 58 20.58 7.91 5.76
N ILE A 59 20.30 6.63 6.03
CA ILE A 59 21.27 5.70 6.61
C ILE A 59 21.25 4.41 5.82
N GLU A 60 22.37 4.08 5.17
CA GLU A 60 22.56 2.79 4.53
C GLU A 60 22.98 1.74 5.58
N MET A 61 22.26 0.62 5.60
CA MET A 61 22.56 -0.51 6.49
C MET A 61 23.35 -1.59 5.76
N GLN A 62 23.75 -2.66 6.45
CA GLN A 62 24.47 -3.78 5.84
C GLN A 62 23.60 -4.74 5.01
N SER A 63 22.28 -4.69 5.22
CA SER A 63 21.25 -5.45 4.50
C SER A 63 19.86 -4.90 4.81
N GLU A 64 18.82 -5.32 4.08
CA GLU A 64 17.44 -4.96 4.35
C GLU A 64 16.94 -5.46 5.72
N ALA A 65 17.48 -6.57 6.23
CA ALA A 65 17.19 -7.00 7.61
C ALA A 65 17.72 -5.97 8.63
N GLY A 66 18.92 -5.42 8.38
CA GLY A 66 19.49 -4.33 9.15
C GLY A 66 18.68 -3.04 9.03
N ALA A 67 18.25 -2.70 7.80
CA ALA A 67 17.37 -1.56 7.54
C ALA A 67 16.05 -1.69 8.32
N ALA A 68 15.37 -2.82 8.25
CA ALA A 68 14.12 -3.03 8.98
C ALA A 68 14.30 -2.94 10.51
N GLY A 69 15.42 -3.45 11.04
CA GLY A 69 15.75 -3.31 12.47
C GLY A 69 16.05 -1.85 12.87
N ALA A 70 16.75 -1.10 12.01
CA ALA A 70 16.98 0.32 12.21
C ALA A 70 15.68 1.14 12.15
N VAL A 71 14.79 0.82 11.20
CA VAL A 71 13.45 1.41 11.14
C VAL A 71 12.69 1.11 12.44
N HIS A 72 12.63 -0.15 12.86
CA HIS A 72 11.95 -0.54 14.09
C HIS A 72 12.49 0.24 15.30
N GLY A 73 13.81 0.29 15.49
CA GLY A 73 14.44 1.03 16.58
C GLY A 73 14.17 2.54 16.55
N SER A 74 14.26 3.16 15.37
CA SER A 74 14.00 4.60 15.17
C SER A 74 12.54 4.95 15.48
N LEU A 75 11.60 4.12 15.01
CA LEU A 75 10.19 4.27 15.34
C LEU A 75 9.92 4.10 16.84
N GLN A 76 10.58 3.12 17.48
CA GLN A 76 10.48 2.94 18.93
C GLN A 76 11.09 4.10 19.70
N ALA A 77 12.04 4.87 19.13
CA ALA A 77 12.54 6.11 19.70
C ALA A 77 11.62 7.33 19.44
N GLY A 78 10.55 7.16 18.66
CA GLY A 78 9.53 8.17 18.38
C GLY A 78 9.77 9.01 17.12
N ALA A 79 10.78 8.71 16.31
CA ALA A 79 11.02 9.39 15.03
C ALA A 79 10.09 8.85 13.94
N LEU A 80 9.61 9.72 13.05
CA LEU A 80 8.93 9.27 11.82
C LEU A 80 9.96 8.68 10.87
N THR A 81 9.78 7.40 10.54
CA THR A 81 10.78 6.62 9.81
C THR A 81 10.15 5.84 8.67
N THR A 82 10.84 5.77 7.54
CA THR A 82 10.45 5.03 6.33
C THR A 82 11.62 4.22 5.76
N THR A 83 11.33 3.38 4.76
CA THR A 83 12.31 2.63 3.98
C THR A 83 11.79 2.35 2.57
N PHE A 84 12.70 1.93 1.70
CA PHE A 84 12.46 1.54 0.32
C PHE A 84 13.04 0.15 0.09
N THR A 85 12.27 -0.76 -0.49
CA THR A 85 12.77 -2.12 -0.79
C THR A 85 11.94 -2.81 -1.88
N ALA A 86 12.33 -4.03 -2.24
CA ALA A 86 11.65 -4.89 -3.21
C ALA A 86 12.08 -6.35 -3.02
N SER A 87 11.28 -7.31 -3.48
CA SER A 87 11.67 -8.72 -3.67
C SER A 87 12.39 -9.32 -2.45
N GLN A 88 13.61 -9.82 -2.63
CA GLN A 88 14.40 -10.45 -1.56
C GLN A 88 14.59 -9.53 -0.37
N GLY A 89 14.75 -8.24 -0.61
CA GLY A 89 14.92 -7.26 0.43
C GLY A 89 13.70 -7.20 1.35
N LEU A 90 12.51 -7.16 0.76
CA LEU A 90 11.26 -7.21 1.52
C LEU A 90 11.13 -8.50 2.35
N LEU A 91 11.55 -9.65 1.80
CA LEU A 91 11.54 -10.92 2.55
C LEU A 91 12.44 -10.88 3.79
N LEU A 92 13.59 -10.20 3.71
CA LEU A 92 14.49 -10.01 4.86
C LEU A 92 13.90 -9.08 5.93
N MET A 93 12.91 -8.27 5.59
CA MET A 93 12.23 -7.38 6.54
C MET A 93 11.10 -8.07 7.32
N ILE A 94 10.60 -9.23 6.88
CA ILE A 94 9.44 -9.94 7.46
C ILE A 94 9.48 -10.05 9.00
N PRO A 95 10.61 -10.46 9.64
CA PRO A 95 10.64 -10.58 11.09
C PRO A 95 10.34 -9.25 11.82
N ASN A 96 10.87 -8.14 11.31
CA ASN A 96 10.62 -6.81 11.87
C ASN A 96 9.22 -6.30 11.50
N MET A 97 8.68 -6.67 10.33
CA MET A 97 7.31 -6.31 9.96
C MET A 97 6.29 -6.81 10.98
N PHE A 98 6.39 -8.07 11.43
CA PHE A 98 5.53 -8.60 12.50
C PHE A 98 5.66 -7.81 13.81
N LYS A 99 6.88 -7.38 14.16
CA LYS A 99 7.15 -6.59 15.36
C LYS A 99 6.54 -5.19 15.28
N ILE A 100 6.77 -4.47 14.18
CA ILE A 100 6.26 -3.12 13.95
C ILE A 100 4.73 -3.11 13.96
N ALA A 101 4.08 -4.08 13.29
CA ALA A 101 2.63 -4.21 13.26
C ALA A 101 2.06 -4.62 14.63
N GLY A 102 2.69 -5.58 15.31
CA GLY A 102 2.28 -6.01 16.66
C GLY A 102 2.41 -4.92 17.72
N GLU A 103 3.31 -3.95 17.51
CA GLU A 103 3.50 -2.79 18.39
C GLU A 103 2.67 -1.57 17.95
N LEU A 104 1.84 -1.69 16.90
CA LEU A 104 0.92 -0.66 16.42
C LEU A 104 1.64 0.68 16.19
N THR A 105 2.71 0.62 15.41
CA THR A 105 3.62 1.73 15.17
C THR A 105 3.50 2.25 13.74
N SER A 106 3.22 3.55 13.62
CA SER A 106 2.94 4.20 12.34
C SER A 106 4.20 4.33 11.49
N THR A 107 4.17 3.83 10.27
CA THR A 107 5.25 3.91 9.29
C THR A 107 4.72 3.49 7.91
N VAL A 108 5.41 3.93 6.85
CA VAL A 108 5.14 3.51 5.48
C VAL A 108 6.40 2.91 4.88
N PHE A 109 6.30 1.71 4.33
CA PHE A 109 7.33 1.10 3.48
C PHE A 109 6.89 1.25 2.02
N HIS A 110 7.75 1.84 1.19
CA HIS A 110 7.44 1.99 -0.24
C HIS A 110 8.14 0.89 -1.04
N ILE A 111 7.35 0.09 -1.76
CA ILE A 111 7.80 -1.12 -2.42
C ILE A 111 7.63 -1.00 -3.93
N ALA A 112 8.74 -1.07 -4.67
CA ALA A 112 8.70 -1.30 -6.11
C ALA A 112 8.59 -2.81 -6.36
N ALA A 113 7.35 -3.33 -6.33
CA ALA A 113 7.02 -4.76 -6.29
C ALA A 113 7.73 -5.54 -7.40
N ARG A 114 8.42 -6.60 -7.03
CA ARG A 114 9.37 -7.34 -7.88
C ARG A 114 9.32 -8.83 -7.62
N SER A 115 9.47 -9.62 -8.68
CA SER A 115 9.58 -11.08 -8.63
C SER A 115 10.54 -11.58 -7.56
N VAL A 116 10.10 -12.55 -6.76
CA VAL A 116 10.94 -13.36 -5.88
C VAL A 116 11.70 -14.39 -6.72
N ALA A 117 13.01 -14.50 -6.49
CA ALA A 117 13.86 -15.50 -7.10
C ALA A 117 13.42 -16.90 -6.66
N THR A 118 13.02 -17.71 -7.63
CA THR A 118 12.57 -19.10 -7.43
C THR A 118 13.48 -20.07 -8.17
N HIS A 119 13.13 -20.43 -9.40
CA HIS A 119 13.99 -21.21 -10.29
C HIS A 119 15.08 -20.34 -10.95
N ALA A 120 14.85 -19.03 -11.04
CA ALA A 120 15.76 -18.01 -11.54
C ALA A 120 15.52 -16.69 -10.81
N LEU A 121 16.51 -15.80 -10.84
CA LEU A 121 16.36 -14.40 -10.43
C LEU A 121 15.62 -13.63 -11.54
N SER A 122 14.67 -12.80 -11.15
CA SER A 122 14.17 -11.72 -12.00
C SER A 122 14.22 -10.40 -11.23
N ILE A 123 14.67 -9.36 -11.91
CA ILE A 123 14.62 -7.99 -11.38
C ILE A 123 13.30 -7.29 -11.72
N PHE A 124 12.45 -7.90 -12.54
CA PHE A 124 11.24 -7.27 -13.08
C PHE A 124 10.01 -7.45 -12.18
N GLY A 125 8.95 -6.71 -12.52
CA GLY A 125 7.83 -6.44 -11.63
C GLY A 125 6.75 -7.52 -11.65
N ASP A 126 6.46 -8.07 -10.48
CA ASP A 126 5.23 -8.79 -10.16
C ASP A 126 4.92 -8.62 -8.67
N HIS A 127 3.86 -9.24 -8.14
CA HIS A 127 3.41 -9.09 -6.75
C HIS A 127 3.87 -10.20 -5.81
N SER A 128 4.77 -11.10 -6.23
CA SER A 128 5.17 -12.25 -5.41
C SER A 128 5.81 -11.87 -4.08
N ASP A 129 6.51 -10.73 -4.02
CA ASP A 129 7.13 -10.21 -2.81
C ASP A 129 6.12 -9.60 -1.83
N VAL A 130 5.24 -8.71 -2.31
CA VAL A 130 4.19 -8.11 -1.49
C VAL A 130 3.17 -9.14 -1.02
N MET A 131 2.90 -10.17 -1.82
CA MET A 131 2.03 -11.28 -1.41
C MET A 131 2.68 -12.18 -0.36
N ALA A 132 4.01 -12.28 -0.33
CA ALA A 132 4.74 -13.06 0.68
C ALA A 132 4.65 -12.44 2.09
N VAL A 133 4.30 -11.15 2.19
CA VAL A 133 4.22 -10.42 3.47
C VAL A 133 2.79 -10.09 3.91
N ARG A 134 1.76 -10.57 3.19
CA ARG A 134 0.35 -10.25 3.46
C ARG A 134 -0.16 -10.64 4.86
N SER A 135 0.53 -11.58 5.54
CA SER A 135 0.18 -12.05 6.88
C SER A 135 0.84 -11.26 8.01
N THR A 136 1.72 -10.31 7.70
CA THR A 136 2.52 -9.58 8.70
C THR A 136 1.73 -8.56 9.53
N GLY A 137 0.46 -8.30 9.18
CA GLY A 137 -0.38 -7.28 9.82
C GLY A 137 -0.22 -5.88 9.25
N TRP A 138 0.36 -5.75 8.07
CA TRP A 138 0.51 -4.44 7.41
C TRP A 138 -0.73 -4.14 6.57
N ALA A 139 -1.17 -2.88 6.58
CA ALA A 139 -2.09 -2.40 5.57
C ALA A 139 -1.37 -2.37 4.22
N MET A 140 -2.03 -2.73 3.12
CA MET A 140 -1.41 -2.85 1.80
C MET A 140 -2.17 -1.97 0.80
N LEU A 141 -1.53 -0.90 0.34
CA LEU A 141 -2.11 0.10 -0.56
C LEU A 141 -1.37 0.08 -1.91
N ALA A 142 -2.08 -0.30 -2.96
CA ALA A 142 -1.54 -0.50 -4.30
C ALA A 142 -1.83 0.68 -5.22
N ALA A 143 -0.80 1.26 -5.81
CA ALA A 143 -0.91 2.29 -6.84
C ALA A 143 -0.77 1.68 -8.25
N ALA A 144 -1.62 2.11 -9.18
CA ALA A 144 -1.65 1.62 -10.56
C ALA A 144 -0.94 2.54 -11.58
N SER A 145 -0.58 3.77 -11.20
CA SER A 145 0.07 4.75 -12.07
C SER A 145 1.08 5.62 -11.31
N VAL A 146 1.93 6.37 -12.01
CA VAL A 146 2.89 7.30 -11.40
C VAL A 146 2.19 8.39 -10.57
N GLN A 147 1.04 8.89 -11.03
CA GLN A 147 0.23 9.84 -10.26
C GLN A 147 -0.30 9.21 -8.97
N GLU A 148 -0.82 7.98 -9.05
CA GLU A 148 -1.30 7.26 -7.86
C GLU A 148 -0.16 6.94 -6.90
N VAL A 149 1.06 6.66 -7.38
CA VAL A 149 2.23 6.45 -6.52
C VAL A 149 2.52 7.68 -5.67
N HIS A 150 2.47 8.87 -6.27
CA HIS A 150 2.63 10.13 -5.57
C HIS A 150 1.53 10.36 -4.53
N ASP A 151 0.27 10.15 -4.93
CA ASP A 151 -0.89 10.44 -4.10
C ASP A 151 -1.04 9.42 -2.94
N PHE A 152 -0.82 8.14 -3.22
CA PHE A 152 -1.00 7.06 -2.26
C PHE A 152 0.15 6.99 -1.26
N ALA A 153 1.34 7.49 -1.61
CA ALA A 153 2.39 7.71 -0.63
C ALA A 153 1.93 8.67 0.49
N LEU A 154 1.23 9.77 0.15
CA LEU A 154 0.73 10.72 1.14
C LEU A 154 -0.49 10.17 1.89
N ILE A 155 -1.42 9.53 1.18
CA ILE A 155 -2.59 8.89 1.80
C ILE A 155 -2.14 7.82 2.81
N ALA A 156 -1.17 6.96 2.46
CA ALA A 156 -0.62 5.96 3.37
C ALA A 156 0.01 6.61 4.61
N GLN A 157 0.78 7.68 4.43
CA GLN A 157 1.41 8.39 5.54
C GLN A 157 0.39 9.04 6.49
N ALA A 158 -0.67 9.65 5.96
CA ALA A 158 -1.74 10.21 6.77
C ALA A 158 -2.55 9.12 7.49
N ALA A 159 -2.93 8.06 6.77
CA ALA A 159 -3.74 6.97 7.31
C ALA A 159 -2.98 6.15 8.37
N THR A 160 -1.67 5.92 8.22
CA THR A 160 -0.88 5.17 9.22
C THR A 160 -0.79 5.91 10.55
N LEU A 161 -0.79 7.25 10.54
CA LEU A 161 -0.77 8.06 11.76
C LEU A 161 -2.08 7.93 12.55
N GLU A 162 -3.23 7.90 11.87
CA GLU A 162 -4.54 7.80 12.51
C GLU A 162 -4.87 6.36 12.92
N SER A 163 -4.69 5.39 12.02
CA SER A 163 -4.97 3.97 12.27
C SER A 163 -3.96 3.29 13.20
N ARG A 164 -2.74 3.84 13.27
CA ARG A 164 -1.56 3.21 13.90
C ARG A 164 -1.14 1.87 13.29
N ILE A 165 -1.75 1.48 12.16
CA ILE A 165 -1.36 0.32 11.39
C ILE A 165 -0.24 0.73 10.44
N PRO A 166 0.87 -0.02 10.34
CA PRO A 166 1.92 0.29 9.38
C PRO A 166 1.47 -0.05 7.95
N PHE A 167 1.88 0.77 6.98
CA PHE A 167 1.44 0.66 5.59
C PHE A 167 2.55 0.18 4.66
N LEU A 168 2.23 -0.79 3.82
CA LEU A 168 3.00 -1.20 2.67
C LEU A 168 2.36 -0.52 1.46
N HIS A 169 2.98 0.57 1.02
CA HIS A 169 2.59 1.28 -0.19
C HIS A 169 3.39 0.72 -1.37
N PHE A 170 2.73 0.10 -2.34
CA PHE A 170 3.44 -0.57 -3.42
C PHE A 170 2.90 -0.25 -4.80
N PHE A 171 3.79 -0.43 -5.77
CA PHE A 171 3.56 -0.19 -7.18
C PHE A 171 4.48 -1.09 -8.01
N ASP A 172 4.10 -1.33 -9.26
CA ASP A 172 4.74 -2.38 -10.04
C ASP A 172 6.16 -1.99 -10.46
N GLY A 173 7.14 -2.81 -10.09
CA GLY A 173 8.55 -2.62 -10.43
C GLY A 173 8.75 -2.51 -11.95
N PHE A 174 9.56 -1.55 -12.37
CA PHE A 174 9.76 -1.10 -13.75
C PHE A 174 8.50 -0.52 -14.41
N ARG A 175 7.40 -1.28 -14.48
CA ARG A 175 6.18 -0.89 -15.20
C ARG A 175 5.55 0.41 -14.68
N THR A 176 5.68 0.68 -13.38
CA THR A 176 5.31 1.95 -12.77
C THR A 176 6.52 2.65 -12.19
N SER A 177 7.44 1.92 -11.53
CA SER A 177 8.56 2.57 -10.84
C SER A 177 9.54 3.31 -11.76
N HIS A 178 9.64 2.90 -13.03
CA HIS A 178 10.51 3.51 -14.04
C HIS A 178 9.73 4.10 -15.23
N GLU A 179 8.39 4.07 -15.19
CA GLU A 179 7.59 4.76 -16.19
C GLU A 179 7.68 6.25 -15.92
N ILE A 180 8.15 7.02 -16.89
CA ILE A 180 8.15 8.48 -16.82
C ILE A 180 6.77 8.96 -17.27
N ASN A 181 6.09 9.72 -16.42
CA ASN A 181 4.78 10.27 -16.72
C ASN A 181 4.70 11.74 -16.26
N LYS A 182 3.81 12.50 -16.90
CA LYS A 182 3.51 13.87 -16.46
C LYS A 182 2.46 13.81 -15.35
N ILE A 183 2.82 14.25 -14.16
CA ILE A 183 1.94 14.23 -12.97
C ILE A 183 1.68 15.63 -12.42
N GLU A 184 0.55 15.77 -11.73
CA GLU A 184 0.24 16.91 -10.88
C GLU A 184 0.89 16.69 -9.50
N ARG A 185 1.94 17.47 -9.22
CA ARG A 185 2.71 17.37 -7.97
C ARG A 185 1.97 18.02 -6.82
N LEU A 186 2.00 17.38 -5.64
CA LEU A 186 1.48 17.98 -4.41
C LEU A 186 2.44 19.04 -3.90
N THR A 187 1.89 20.14 -3.40
CA THR A 187 2.66 21.19 -2.74
C THR A 187 2.95 20.80 -1.30
N ASP A 188 3.97 21.42 -0.68
CA ASP A 188 4.22 21.26 0.76
C ASP A 188 2.99 21.61 1.61
N ASP A 189 2.16 22.56 1.15
CA ASP A 189 0.92 22.94 1.84
C ASP A 189 -0.16 21.87 1.71
N ASP A 190 -0.28 21.19 0.58
CA ASP A 190 -1.13 20.01 0.44
C ASP A 190 -0.67 18.89 1.40
N ILE A 191 0.65 18.65 1.48
CA ILE A 191 1.24 17.64 2.37
C ILE A 191 0.96 17.99 3.84
N ARG A 192 1.23 19.23 4.27
CA ARG A 192 0.91 19.70 5.63
C ARG A 192 -0.59 19.62 5.92
N ALA A 193 -1.43 19.97 4.93
CA ALA A 193 -2.88 19.91 5.06
C ALA A 193 -3.42 18.48 5.13
N MET A 194 -2.64 17.44 4.84
CA MET A 194 -3.01 16.03 5.04
C MET A 194 -2.53 15.46 6.38
N ILE A 195 -1.41 15.94 6.92
CA ILE A 195 -0.80 15.42 8.15
C ILE A 195 -1.37 16.13 9.38
N ASP A 196 -2.05 15.39 10.27
CA ASP A 196 -2.49 15.91 11.57
C ASP A 196 -1.31 15.96 12.56
N GLU A 197 -0.86 17.16 12.92
CA GLU A 197 0.23 17.38 13.88
C GLU A 197 -0.03 16.72 15.24
N ARG A 198 -1.30 16.60 15.67
CA ARG A 198 -1.63 15.94 16.93
C ARG A 198 -1.23 14.46 16.86
N LEU A 199 -1.54 13.78 15.76
CA LEU A 199 -1.18 12.37 15.57
C LEU A 199 0.34 12.18 15.49
N VAL A 200 1.07 13.11 14.87
CA VAL A 200 2.55 13.12 14.88
C VAL A 200 3.08 13.25 16.31
N ARG A 201 2.51 14.14 17.13
CA ARG A 201 2.89 14.28 18.54
C ARG A 201 2.55 13.02 19.34
N GLU A 202 1.40 12.38 19.10
CA GLU A 202 1.02 11.12 19.72
C GLU A 202 1.96 9.96 19.35
N HIS A 203 2.42 9.89 18.09
CA HIS A 203 3.49 8.97 17.68
C HIS A 203 4.76 9.20 18.49
N ARG A 204 5.26 10.44 18.52
CA ARG A 204 6.47 10.81 19.27
C ARG A 204 6.37 10.51 20.76
N GLN A 205 5.23 10.81 21.36
CA GLN A 205 4.98 10.56 22.78
C GLN A 205 5.01 9.06 23.10
N ARG A 206 4.67 8.18 22.15
CA ARG A 206 4.81 6.73 22.33
C ARG A 206 6.25 6.24 22.18
N GLY A 207 7.23 7.09 21.86
CA GLY A 207 8.64 6.71 21.86
C GLY A 207 9.16 6.31 23.24
N LEU A 208 10.16 5.43 23.27
CA LEU A 208 10.91 5.06 24.46
C LEU A 208 11.66 6.27 24.98
N ASN A 209 11.41 6.63 26.24
CA ASN A 209 12.03 7.77 26.91
C ASN A 209 12.36 7.38 28.35
N PRO A 210 13.61 7.56 28.83
CA PRO A 210 14.00 7.21 30.21
C PRO A 210 13.23 8.00 31.28
N ASP A 211 12.73 9.20 30.98
CA ASP A 211 11.91 9.99 31.91
C ASP A 211 10.46 9.46 32.01
N ARG A 212 10.03 8.62 31.05
CA ARG A 212 8.72 7.94 31.05
C ARG A 212 8.85 6.53 30.47
N PRO A 213 9.50 5.61 31.20
CA PRO A 213 9.87 4.31 30.67
C PRO A 213 8.66 3.41 30.50
N VAL A 214 8.66 2.61 29.43
CA VAL A 214 7.71 1.52 29.19
C VAL A 214 8.46 0.28 28.74
N LEU A 215 7.93 -0.89 29.07
CA LEU A 215 8.45 -2.17 28.56
C LEU A 215 7.68 -2.55 27.28
N ARG A 216 8.41 -2.97 26.24
CA ARG A 216 7.85 -3.53 25.00
C ARG A 216 8.60 -4.79 24.60
N GLY A 217 7.94 -5.65 23.83
CA GLY A 217 8.55 -6.88 23.33
C GLY A 217 8.89 -7.91 24.41
N SER A 218 8.07 -8.01 25.47
CA SER A 218 8.20 -9.06 26.49
C SER A 218 8.01 -10.47 25.89
N ALA A 219 8.51 -11.49 26.58
CA ALA A 219 8.10 -12.87 26.37
C ALA A 219 6.79 -13.14 27.14
N GLN A 220 5.78 -13.67 26.45
CA GLN A 220 4.48 -14.02 27.05
C GLN A 220 4.24 -15.52 26.94
N ASN A 221 3.67 -16.10 27.99
CA ASN A 221 3.26 -17.50 28.02
C ASN A 221 1.87 -17.69 27.36
N PRO A 222 1.44 -18.95 27.13
CA PRO A 222 0.14 -19.24 26.52
C PRO A 222 -1.08 -18.74 27.31
N ASP A 223 -0.91 -18.37 28.58
CA ASP A 223 -1.96 -17.86 29.46
C ASP A 223 -2.48 -16.47 29.04
N VAL A 224 -1.64 -15.65 28.40
CA VAL A 224 -1.99 -14.26 27.99
C VAL A 224 -1.66 -13.91 26.54
N PHE A 225 -0.87 -14.73 25.83
CA PHE A 225 -0.42 -14.42 24.47
C PHE A 225 -1.60 -14.24 23.51
N PHE A 226 -2.58 -15.14 23.55
CA PHE A 226 -3.71 -15.11 22.62
C PHE A 226 -4.57 -13.85 22.84
N GLN A 227 -4.92 -13.56 24.10
CA GLN A 227 -5.71 -12.38 24.46
C GLN A 227 -4.99 -11.08 24.07
N SER A 228 -3.67 -11.02 24.28
CA SER A 228 -2.86 -9.87 23.87
C SER A 228 -2.81 -9.70 22.34
N ARG A 229 -2.83 -10.81 21.60
CA ARG A 229 -2.82 -10.80 20.13
C ARG A 229 -4.15 -10.31 19.54
N GLU A 230 -5.27 -10.68 20.14
CA GLU A 230 -6.63 -10.24 19.72
C GLU A 230 -6.96 -8.81 20.16
N ALA A 231 -6.24 -8.26 21.15
CA ALA A 231 -6.49 -6.92 21.68
C ALA A 231 -6.32 -5.79 20.64
N ILE A 232 -5.70 -6.08 19.50
CA ILE A 232 -5.46 -5.11 18.43
C ILE A 232 -6.58 -5.05 17.39
N ASN A 233 -7.51 -6.02 17.37
CA ASN A 233 -8.51 -6.17 16.33
C ASN A 233 -9.30 -4.87 16.05
N PRO A 234 -9.76 -4.09 17.06
CA PRO A 234 -10.51 -2.87 16.80
C PRO A 234 -9.77 -1.83 15.94
N LEU A 235 -8.42 -1.82 15.95
CA LEU A 235 -7.64 -0.91 15.11
C LEU A 235 -7.59 -1.37 13.65
N TYR A 236 -7.61 -2.69 13.40
CA TYR A 236 -7.67 -3.24 12.06
C TYR A 236 -9.08 -3.09 11.48
N ASP A 237 -10.11 -3.31 12.29
CA ASP A 237 -11.51 -3.15 11.89
C ASP A 237 -11.81 -1.69 11.48
N ALA A 238 -11.22 -0.71 12.18
CA ALA A 238 -11.38 0.71 11.88
C ALA A 238 -10.51 1.22 10.70
N CYS A 239 -9.48 0.47 10.31
CA CYS A 239 -8.48 0.92 9.34
C CYS A 239 -9.06 1.21 7.94
N PRO A 240 -9.94 0.37 7.35
CA PRO A 240 -10.57 0.67 6.06
C PRO A 240 -11.33 2.00 6.03
N GLU A 241 -12.13 2.29 7.06
CA GLU A 241 -12.87 3.55 7.16
C GLU A 241 -11.92 4.76 7.28
N ILE A 242 -10.85 4.63 8.06
CA ILE A 242 -9.79 5.66 8.16
C ILE A 242 -9.17 5.93 6.79
N VAL A 243 -8.83 4.89 6.04
CA VAL A 243 -8.27 5.04 4.68
C VAL A 243 -9.28 5.71 3.75
N GLN A 244 -10.56 5.32 3.78
CA GLN A 244 -11.58 5.92 2.92
C GLN A 244 -11.81 7.40 3.27
N ARG A 245 -11.85 7.77 4.56
CA ARG A 245 -11.93 9.18 5.00
C ARG A 245 -10.69 9.96 4.57
N THR A 246 -9.51 9.36 4.63
CA THR A 246 -8.26 9.97 4.17
C THR A 246 -8.27 10.21 2.66
N MET A 247 -8.76 9.25 1.86
CA MET A 247 -8.95 9.42 0.41
C MET A 247 -9.97 10.52 0.08
N ASN A 248 -11.05 10.64 0.86
CA ASN A 248 -12.03 11.72 0.67
C ASN A 248 -11.43 13.10 0.97
N ARG A 249 -10.71 13.25 2.09
CA ARG A 249 -9.98 14.48 2.42
C ARG A 249 -8.96 14.84 1.34
N PHE A 250 -8.26 13.83 0.81
CA PHE A 250 -7.32 14.03 -0.29
C PHE A 250 -8.04 14.57 -1.54
N ALA A 251 -9.22 14.04 -1.85
CA ALA A 251 -10.05 14.53 -2.95
C ALA A 251 -10.53 15.97 -2.74
N ASP A 252 -10.93 16.33 -1.52
CA ASP A 252 -11.33 17.71 -1.19
C ASP A 252 -10.20 18.72 -1.43
N LEU A 253 -8.96 18.32 -1.15
CA LEU A 253 -7.78 19.16 -1.38
C LEU A 253 -7.39 19.20 -2.86
N THR A 254 -7.35 18.03 -3.51
CA THR A 254 -6.67 17.87 -4.80
C THR A 254 -7.60 17.80 -6.01
N GLY A 255 -8.86 17.46 -5.80
CA GLY A 255 -9.83 17.11 -6.84
C GLY A 255 -9.73 15.66 -7.33
N ARG A 256 -8.76 14.87 -6.85
CA ARG A 256 -8.56 13.46 -7.27
C ARG A 256 -9.17 12.51 -6.25
N GLN A 257 -10.28 11.88 -6.63
CA GLN A 257 -11.03 10.97 -5.77
C GLN A 257 -10.56 9.51 -5.95
N TYR A 258 -10.41 8.83 -4.82
CA TYR A 258 -10.10 7.40 -4.76
C TYR A 258 -11.06 6.69 -3.80
N ARG A 259 -11.22 5.37 -3.98
CA ARG A 259 -11.91 4.50 -3.03
C ARG A 259 -11.04 3.30 -2.71
N LEU A 260 -11.39 2.57 -1.64
CA LEU A 260 -10.77 1.28 -1.33
C LEU A 260 -10.83 0.33 -2.56
N PHE A 261 -11.99 0.37 -3.21
CA PHE A 261 -12.32 -0.31 -4.46
C PHE A 261 -13.13 0.64 -5.35
N ASP A 262 -12.51 1.25 -6.37
CA ASP A 262 -13.26 1.89 -7.46
C ASP A 262 -13.55 0.97 -8.65
N TYR A 263 -14.80 1.04 -9.07
CA TYR A 263 -15.31 0.43 -10.27
C TYR A 263 -15.28 1.42 -11.45
N VAL A 264 -14.94 0.92 -12.63
CA VAL A 264 -15.01 1.63 -13.91
C VAL A 264 -15.62 0.71 -14.96
N GLY A 265 -16.60 1.18 -15.71
CA GLY A 265 -17.29 0.39 -16.74
C GLY A 265 -18.79 0.66 -16.79
N ALA A 266 -19.51 -0.23 -17.48
CA ALA A 266 -20.95 -0.13 -17.64
C ALA A 266 -21.68 -0.28 -16.29
N PRO A 267 -22.58 0.63 -15.89
CA PRO A 267 -23.34 0.49 -14.63
C PRO A 267 -24.15 -0.80 -14.52
N ASP A 268 -24.47 -1.43 -15.65
CA ASP A 268 -25.17 -2.71 -15.78
C ASP A 268 -24.26 -3.85 -16.28
N ALA A 269 -22.95 -3.77 -16.02
CA ALA A 269 -22.00 -4.81 -16.42
C ALA A 269 -22.40 -6.20 -15.91
N THR A 270 -22.23 -7.20 -16.76
CA THR A 270 -22.44 -8.62 -16.42
C THR A 270 -21.12 -9.36 -16.23
N ARG A 271 -20.01 -8.82 -16.78
CA ARG A 271 -18.65 -9.38 -16.68
C ARG A 271 -17.71 -8.34 -16.09
N VAL A 272 -17.06 -8.66 -14.98
CA VAL A 272 -16.16 -7.73 -14.30
C VAL A 272 -14.78 -8.37 -14.14
N ILE A 273 -13.71 -7.60 -14.39
CA ILE A 273 -12.35 -7.98 -14.03
C ILE A 273 -12.00 -7.34 -12.68
N VAL A 274 -11.41 -8.11 -11.77
CA VAL A 274 -10.86 -7.61 -10.51
C VAL A 274 -9.35 -7.78 -10.52
N LEU A 275 -8.61 -6.69 -10.30
CA LEU A 275 -7.15 -6.72 -10.32
C LEU A 275 -6.53 -5.58 -9.53
N MET A 276 -5.21 -5.62 -9.38
CA MET A 276 -4.42 -4.67 -8.61
C MET A 276 -3.18 -4.23 -9.40
N GLY A 277 -2.68 -3.02 -9.12
CA GLY A 277 -1.48 -2.47 -9.75
C GLY A 277 -1.70 -2.02 -11.20
N SER A 278 -0.60 -1.86 -11.93
CA SER A 278 -0.57 -1.21 -13.25
C SER A 278 -1.34 -1.93 -14.35
N GLY A 279 -1.60 -3.24 -14.19
CA GLY A 279 -2.48 -3.98 -15.09
C GLY A 279 -3.87 -3.35 -15.19
N ALA A 280 -4.32 -2.64 -14.15
CA ALA A 280 -5.61 -1.98 -14.12
C ALA A 280 -5.76 -0.88 -15.16
N GLY A 281 -4.69 -0.16 -15.52
CA GLY A 281 -4.75 0.88 -16.57
C GLY A 281 -5.02 0.29 -17.95
N ALA A 282 -4.34 -0.79 -18.32
CA ALA A 282 -4.57 -1.47 -19.59
C ALA A 282 -5.97 -2.12 -19.68
N VAL A 283 -6.46 -2.67 -18.57
CA VAL A 283 -7.82 -3.25 -18.52
C VAL A 283 -8.89 -2.16 -18.58
N GLU A 284 -8.68 -1.03 -17.91
CA GLU A 284 -9.58 0.12 -17.99
C GLU A 284 -9.69 0.65 -19.42
N GLU A 285 -8.57 0.85 -20.12
CA GLU A 285 -8.57 1.28 -21.53
C GLU A 285 -9.37 0.30 -22.41
N ALA A 286 -9.19 -1.00 -22.21
CA ALA A 286 -9.93 -2.03 -22.93
C ALA A 286 -11.44 -2.02 -22.58
N VAL A 287 -11.79 -1.84 -21.31
CA VAL A 287 -13.18 -1.73 -20.85
C VAL A 287 -13.85 -0.50 -21.45
N GLU A 288 -13.18 0.66 -21.47
CA GLU A 288 -13.70 1.88 -22.08
C GLU A 288 -13.93 1.71 -23.58
N PHE A 289 -13.02 1.05 -24.28
CA PHE A 289 -13.18 0.74 -25.70
C PHE A 289 -14.39 -0.17 -25.96
N LEU A 290 -14.53 -1.24 -25.19
CA LEU A 290 -15.64 -2.20 -25.33
C LEU A 290 -16.98 -1.58 -24.93
N ALA A 291 -17.01 -0.74 -23.89
CA ALA A 291 -18.21 -0.05 -23.45
C ALA A 291 -18.78 0.90 -24.52
N ARG A 292 -17.93 1.47 -25.40
CA ARG A 292 -18.38 2.24 -26.58
C ARG A 292 -19.11 1.40 -27.63
N SER A 293 -19.00 0.09 -27.55
CA SER A 293 -19.69 -0.89 -28.42
C SER A 293 -20.84 -1.61 -27.71
N ASP A 294 -21.40 -0.98 -26.65
CA ASP A 294 -22.50 -1.50 -25.82
C ASP A 294 -22.20 -2.85 -25.12
N GLU A 295 -20.92 -3.20 -24.96
CA GLU A 295 -20.52 -4.38 -24.19
C GLU A 295 -20.68 -4.13 -22.67
N LYS A 296 -21.35 -5.06 -21.99
CA LYS A 296 -21.61 -4.99 -20.54
C LYS A 296 -20.43 -5.46 -19.71
N VAL A 297 -19.33 -4.71 -19.76
CA VAL A 297 -18.07 -5.03 -19.09
C VAL A 297 -17.65 -3.95 -18.09
N GLY A 298 -16.89 -4.36 -17.08
CA GLY A 298 -16.28 -3.45 -16.13
C GLY A 298 -14.99 -3.96 -15.54
N VAL A 299 -14.30 -3.07 -14.84
CA VAL A 299 -13.11 -3.34 -14.06
C VAL A 299 -13.28 -2.76 -12.67
N LEU A 300 -12.91 -3.54 -11.65
CA LEU A 300 -12.78 -3.10 -10.28
C LEU A 300 -11.31 -3.21 -9.90
N LYS A 301 -10.67 -2.06 -9.67
CA LYS A 301 -9.28 -2.03 -9.21
C LYS A 301 -9.26 -2.21 -7.68
N VAL A 302 -8.27 -2.89 -7.13
CA VAL A 302 -8.12 -3.00 -5.68
C VAL A 302 -7.03 -2.02 -5.26
N ARG A 303 -7.37 -1.06 -4.39
CA ARG A 303 -6.41 -0.06 -3.90
C ARG A 303 -5.95 -0.49 -2.52
N LEU A 304 -6.89 -0.62 -1.59
CA LEU A 304 -6.61 -1.19 -0.28
C LEU A 304 -6.81 -2.71 -0.32
N TYR A 305 -5.72 -3.46 -0.42
CA TYR A 305 -5.75 -4.92 -0.42
C TYR A 305 -5.82 -5.50 1.00
N ARG A 306 -5.19 -4.82 1.97
CA ARG A 306 -5.25 -5.17 3.39
C ARG A 306 -5.42 -3.91 4.26
N PRO A 307 -6.25 -3.96 5.31
CA PRO A 307 -7.30 -4.96 5.56
C PRO A 307 -8.31 -4.99 4.40
N PHE A 308 -8.79 -6.20 4.05
CA PHE A 308 -9.74 -6.36 2.96
C PHE A 308 -11.15 -6.13 3.48
N ASP A 309 -11.76 -5.02 3.07
CA ASP A 309 -13.13 -4.65 3.47
C ASP A 309 -14.14 -5.29 2.52
N SER A 310 -14.63 -6.48 2.87
CA SER A 310 -15.57 -7.25 2.06
C SER A 310 -16.87 -6.47 1.78
N PRO A 311 -17.52 -5.82 2.76
CA PRO A 311 -18.67 -4.95 2.48
C PRO A 311 -18.39 -3.84 1.46
N ALA A 312 -17.26 -3.13 1.59
CA ALA A 312 -16.90 -2.08 0.62
C ALA A 312 -16.63 -2.66 -0.77
N PHE A 313 -15.97 -3.81 -0.86
CA PHE A 313 -15.72 -4.53 -2.12
C PHE A 313 -17.01 -4.91 -2.83
N ILE A 314 -17.93 -5.56 -2.12
CA ILE A 314 -19.22 -5.99 -2.68
C ILE A 314 -20.05 -4.78 -3.09
N ASN A 315 -20.04 -3.71 -2.29
CA ASN A 315 -20.76 -2.48 -2.60
C ASN A 315 -20.24 -1.79 -3.88
N ALA A 316 -18.96 -1.93 -4.22
CA ALA A 316 -18.39 -1.38 -5.46
C ALA A 316 -18.80 -2.14 -6.75
N LEU A 317 -19.22 -3.41 -6.66
CA LEU A 317 -19.63 -4.20 -7.84
C LEU A 317 -21.05 -3.89 -8.31
N PRO A 318 -21.36 -3.82 -9.62
CA PRO A 318 -22.75 -3.77 -10.08
C PRO A 318 -23.57 -4.99 -9.64
N VAL A 319 -24.82 -4.80 -9.22
CA VAL A 319 -25.73 -5.91 -8.85
C VAL A 319 -26.04 -6.86 -10.01
N THR A 320 -25.80 -6.40 -11.25
CA THR A 320 -25.94 -7.17 -12.49
C THR A 320 -24.75 -8.08 -12.79
N THR A 321 -23.71 -8.05 -11.97
CA THR A 321 -22.50 -8.86 -12.18
C THR A 321 -22.84 -10.34 -12.14
N GLN A 322 -22.53 -11.07 -13.22
CA GLN A 322 -22.77 -12.52 -13.34
C GLN A 322 -21.48 -13.31 -13.35
N SER A 323 -20.37 -12.71 -13.78
CA SER A 323 -19.07 -13.36 -13.85
C SER A 323 -17.95 -12.41 -13.48
N ILE A 324 -17.00 -12.90 -12.69
CA ILE A 324 -15.83 -12.16 -12.23
C ILE A 324 -14.57 -12.93 -12.64
N ALA A 325 -13.65 -12.25 -13.32
CA ALA A 325 -12.30 -12.75 -13.55
C ALA A 325 -11.33 -12.01 -12.65
N VAL A 326 -10.70 -12.71 -11.71
CA VAL A 326 -9.71 -12.15 -10.79
C VAL A 326 -8.32 -12.38 -11.36
N LEU A 327 -7.54 -11.32 -11.54
CA LEU A 327 -6.20 -11.37 -12.11
C LEU A 327 -5.15 -11.12 -11.05
N ASP A 328 -4.41 -12.17 -10.71
CA ASP A 328 -3.30 -12.13 -9.77
C ASP A 328 -1.97 -11.98 -10.52
N ARG A 329 -1.15 -11.03 -10.08
CA ARG A 329 0.21 -10.83 -10.60
C ARG A 329 1.24 -11.63 -9.77
N THR A 330 0.90 -12.85 -9.41
CA THR A 330 1.77 -13.74 -8.62
C THR A 330 1.49 -15.20 -8.98
N LYS A 331 2.31 -16.12 -8.46
CA LYS A 331 2.08 -17.56 -8.52
C LYS A 331 2.41 -18.18 -7.18
N GLU A 332 1.46 -18.90 -6.59
CA GLU A 332 1.68 -19.73 -5.40
C GLU A 332 1.62 -21.22 -5.79
N PRO A 333 2.76 -21.90 -6.05
CA PRO A 333 2.77 -23.30 -6.49
C PRO A 333 2.10 -24.23 -5.47
N GLY A 334 1.13 -25.03 -5.93
CA GLY A 334 0.39 -25.97 -5.08
C GLY A 334 -0.78 -25.36 -4.30
N SER A 335 -1.00 -24.05 -4.39
CA SER A 335 -2.20 -23.41 -3.85
C SER A 335 -3.45 -23.82 -4.64
N ILE A 336 -4.61 -23.72 -3.98
CA ILE A 336 -5.92 -23.90 -4.63
C ILE A 336 -6.31 -22.68 -5.51
N GLY A 337 -5.55 -21.60 -5.43
CA GLY A 337 -5.74 -20.35 -6.17
C GLY A 337 -4.86 -19.25 -5.60
N GLU A 338 -4.65 -18.18 -6.36
CA GLU A 338 -3.82 -17.05 -5.93
C GLU A 338 -4.51 -16.15 -4.88
N PRO A 339 -3.75 -15.29 -4.16
CA PRO A 339 -4.25 -14.57 -3.00
C PRO A 339 -5.49 -13.70 -3.25
N LEU A 340 -5.47 -12.86 -4.29
CA LEU A 340 -6.61 -11.97 -4.56
C LEU A 340 -7.83 -12.76 -5.01
N TYR A 341 -7.65 -13.79 -5.83
CA TYR A 341 -8.72 -14.72 -6.20
C TYR A 341 -9.39 -15.36 -4.98
N GLN A 342 -8.62 -15.85 -4.01
CA GLN A 342 -9.17 -16.45 -2.80
C GLN A 342 -9.93 -15.43 -1.93
N ASP A 343 -9.40 -14.21 -1.79
CA ASP A 343 -10.07 -13.15 -1.03
C ASP A 343 -11.40 -12.73 -1.69
N VAL A 344 -11.41 -12.56 -3.01
CA VAL A 344 -12.64 -12.24 -3.76
C VAL A 344 -13.66 -13.36 -3.67
N LEU A 345 -13.22 -14.62 -3.80
CA LEU A 345 -14.12 -15.76 -3.68
C LEU A 345 -14.77 -15.81 -2.29
N THR A 346 -13.99 -15.52 -1.24
CA THR A 346 -14.47 -15.48 0.15
C THR A 346 -15.46 -14.34 0.35
N ALA A 347 -15.11 -13.12 -0.07
CA ALA A 347 -16.00 -11.96 0.03
C ALA A 347 -17.33 -12.17 -0.73
N ILE A 348 -17.29 -12.73 -1.94
CA ILE A 348 -18.51 -13.05 -2.69
C ILE A 348 -19.36 -14.09 -1.97
N ALA A 349 -18.74 -15.14 -1.44
CA ALA A 349 -19.46 -16.21 -0.74
C ALA A 349 -20.13 -15.73 0.55
N GLU A 350 -19.49 -14.83 1.29
CA GLU A 350 -19.98 -14.36 2.59
C GLU A 350 -20.96 -13.18 2.48
N GLU A 351 -20.73 -12.24 1.55
CA GLU A 351 -21.37 -10.92 1.59
C GLU A 351 -22.28 -10.61 0.39
N TRP A 352 -22.20 -11.37 -0.73
CA TRP A 352 -22.96 -11.04 -1.95
C TRP A 352 -24.48 -11.03 -1.72
N GLN A 353 -24.98 -11.98 -0.94
CA GLN A 353 -26.41 -12.12 -0.65
C GLN A 353 -26.95 -11.01 0.24
N GLU A 354 -26.10 -10.34 1.03
CA GLU A 354 -26.54 -9.16 1.80
C GLU A 354 -26.87 -7.99 0.86
N LYS A 355 -26.10 -7.84 -0.22
CA LYS A 355 -26.33 -6.79 -1.22
C LYS A 355 -27.45 -7.13 -2.21
N SER A 356 -27.50 -8.38 -2.68
CA SER A 356 -28.41 -8.79 -3.76
C SER A 356 -29.09 -10.14 -3.48
N PRO A 357 -30.05 -10.21 -2.52
CA PRO A 357 -30.65 -11.46 -2.03
C PRO A 357 -31.34 -12.33 -3.10
N GLU A 358 -31.78 -11.71 -4.19
CA GLU A 358 -32.52 -12.37 -5.27
C GLU A 358 -31.63 -12.80 -6.44
N THR A 359 -30.34 -12.43 -6.42
CA THR A 359 -29.40 -12.75 -7.50
C THR A 359 -28.53 -13.96 -7.15
N PRO A 360 -28.22 -14.83 -8.13
CA PRO A 360 -27.24 -15.88 -7.93
C PRO A 360 -25.86 -15.31 -7.61
N LEU A 361 -25.03 -16.08 -6.89
CA LEU A 361 -23.61 -15.77 -6.72
C LEU A 361 -22.94 -15.64 -8.10
N PRO A 362 -22.15 -14.58 -8.36
CA PRO A 362 -21.38 -14.46 -9.58
C PRO A 362 -20.41 -15.64 -9.73
N HIS A 363 -20.23 -16.13 -10.96
CA HIS A 363 -19.22 -17.13 -11.25
C HIS A 363 -17.82 -16.50 -11.23
N VAL A 364 -16.97 -16.91 -10.29
CA VAL A 364 -15.62 -16.35 -10.11
C VAL A 364 -14.57 -17.29 -10.70
N ILE A 365 -13.67 -16.76 -11.54
CA ILE A 365 -12.50 -17.47 -12.07
C ILE A 365 -11.21 -16.74 -11.70
N GLY A 366 -10.14 -17.51 -11.45
CA GLY A 366 -8.80 -16.98 -11.21
C GLY A 366 -7.91 -17.05 -12.46
N GLY A 367 -7.17 -15.98 -12.72
CA GLY A 367 -6.18 -15.88 -13.79
C GLY A 367 -4.87 -15.30 -13.27
N ARG A 368 -3.75 -15.70 -13.87
CA ARG A 368 -2.43 -15.12 -13.61
C ARG A 368 -1.98 -14.30 -14.79
N TYR A 369 -1.26 -13.21 -14.53
CA TYR A 369 -0.70 -12.37 -15.58
C TYR A 369 0.64 -11.74 -15.16
N GLY A 370 1.39 -11.23 -16.13
CA GLY A 370 2.47 -10.27 -15.89
C GLY A 370 3.56 -10.70 -14.91
N LEU A 371 3.91 -11.99 -14.88
CA LEU A 371 5.04 -12.48 -14.09
C LEU A 371 6.35 -12.12 -14.80
N SER A 372 7.19 -11.35 -14.10
CA SER A 372 8.49 -10.84 -14.55
C SER A 372 8.41 -9.96 -15.80
#